data_AF-A0A658NPE6-F1
#
_entry.id   AF-A0A658NPE6-F1
#
_cell.length_a   1.000
_cell.length_b   1.000
_cell.length_c   1.000
_cell.angle_alpha   90.00
_cell.angle_beta   90.00
_cell.angle_gamma   90.00
#
_symmetry.space_group_name_H-M   'P 1'
#
loop_
_entity.id
_entity.type
_entity.pdbx_description
1 polymer ?
#
loop_
_entity_poly.entity_id
_entity_poly.type
_entity_poly.pdbx_seq_one_letter_code
_entity_poly.pdbx_strand_id
1 'polypeptide(L)'
;GGAADLYAAALRAGLTGQPVAPNGQSSKETFFNSDLAKLGYLPNQVVPQRSPFELKRGSVIPATLITGINSDLPGRITAQISQHVYDSATGHRLLIPQGTRLMGR
;
A
#
# COMPACT_ATOMS: atom_id res chain seq x y z
N GLY A 1 3.85 13.71 -23.82
CA GLY A 1 4.28 14.30 -25.10
C GLY A 1 4.16 13.22 -26.14
N GLY A 2 3.15 13.29 -27.01
CA GLY A 2 2.85 12.21 -27.97
C GLY A 2 3.35 12.45 -29.39
N ALA A 3 3.77 13.67 -29.74
CA ALA A 3 4.20 13.99 -31.10
C ALA A 3 5.58 13.40 -31.46
N ALA A 4 6.49 13.31 -30.48
CA ALA A 4 7.83 12.76 -30.69
C ALA A 4 7.80 11.24 -30.94
N ASP A 5 6.91 10.52 -30.26
CA ASP A 5 6.78 9.07 -30.40
C ASP A 5 6.17 8.68 -31.75
N LEU A 6 5.21 9.48 -32.24
CA LEU A 6 4.62 9.32 -33.56
C LEU A 6 5.63 9.59 -34.69
N TYR A 7 6.47 10.61 -34.52
CA TYR A 7 7.53 10.94 -35.48
C TYR A 7 8.63 9.87 -35.52
N ALA A 8 9.02 9.34 -34.35
CA ALA A 8 9.99 8.25 -34.25
C ALA A 8 9.47 6.94 -34.86
N ALA A 9 8.18 6.61 -34.67
CA ALA A 9 7.55 5.45 -35.29
C ALA A 9 7.50 5.57 -36.82
N ALA A 10 7.20 6.76 -37.35
CA ALA A 10 7.18 7.04 -38.78
C ALA A 10 8.57 6.93 -39.44
N LEU A 11 9.61 7.43 -38.77
CA LEU A 11 11.00 7.30 -39.25
C LEU A 11 11.46 5.84 -39.29
N ARG A 12 11.05 5.03 -38.31
CA ARG A 12 11.37 3.59 -38.28
C ARG A 12 10.71 2.85 -39.45
N ALA A 13 9.47 3.18 -39.77
CA ALA A 13 8.76 2.62 -40.92
C ALA A 13 9.39 3.01 -42.28
N GLY A 14 10.06 4.18 -42.36
CA GLY A 14 10.75 4.64 -43.57
C GLY A 14 12.17 4.09 -43.77
N LEU A 15 12.85 3.68 -42.70
CA LEU A 15 14.26 3.25 -42.73
C LEU A 15 14.45 1.73 -42.87
N THR A 16 13.46 0.94 -42.48
CA THR A 16 13.50 -0.52 -42.63
C THR A 16 12.51 -0.92 -43.72
N GLY A 17 13.01 -1.27 -44.91
CA GLY A 17 12.23 -1.87 -45.99
C GLY A 17 11.70 -3.26 -45.63
N GLN A 18 10.96 -3.35 -44.53
CA GLN A 18 10.26 -4.55 -44.12
C GLN A 18 8.98 -4.64 -44.94
N PRO A 19 8.69 -5.80 -45.55
CA PRO A 19 7.47 -5.99 -46.29
C PRO A 19 6.32 -5.74 -45.33
N VAL A 20 5.60 -4.63 -45.53
CA VAL A 20 4.37 -4.32 -44.81
C VAL A 20 3.40 -5.41 -45.24
N ALA A 21 3.33 -6.49 -44.44
CA ALA A 21 2.38 -7.57 -44.69
C ALA A 21 0.99 -6.92 -44.84
N PRO A 22 0.21 -7.26 -45.88
CA PRO A 22 -0.95 -6.50 -46.31
C PRO A 22 -2.02 -6.29 -45.21
N ASN A 23 -1.94 -7.04 -44.10
CA ASN A 23 -2.90 -7.00 -43.00
C ASN A 23 -2.33 -6.52 -41.66
N GLY A 24 -1.06 -6.07 -41.60
CA GLY A 24 -0.44 -5.53 -40.39
C GLY A 24 -0.48 -6.49 -39.20
N GLN A 25 -0.31 -7.79 -39.42
CA GLN A 25 -0.41 -8.79 -38.35
C GLN A 25 0.60 -8.56 -37.23
N SER A 26 1.82 -8.16 -37.55
CA SER A 26 2.88 -7.91 -36.56
C SER A 26 2.52 -6.78 -35.58
N SER A 27 1.89 -5.70 -36.06
CA SER A 27 1.46 -4.60 -35.19
C SER A 27 0.26 -4.98 -34.33
N LYS A 28 -0.66 -5.80 -34.85
CA LYS A 28 -1.80 -6.36 -34.09
C LYS A 28 -1.34 -7.31 -32.99
N GLU A 29 -0.38 -8.17 -33.30
CA GLU A 29 0.22 -9.09 -32.34
C GLU A 29 0.98 -8.33 -31.24
N THR A 30 1.72 -7.28 -31.61
CA THR A 30 2.39 -6.39 -30.65
C THR A 30 1.38 -5.66 -29.75
N PHE A 31 0.26 -5.17 -30.29
CA PHE A 31 -0.81 -4.52 -29.53
C PHE A 31 -1.50 -5.50 -28.57
N PHE A 32 -1.88 -6.68 -29.04
CA PHE A 32 -2.51 -7.72 -28.22
C PHE A 32 -1.61 -8.19 -27.07
N ASN A 33 -0.32 -8.35 -27.34
CA ASN A 33 0.67 -8.74 -26.33
C ASN A 33 1.12 -7.59 -25.41
N SER A 34 0.82 -6.32 -25.75
CA SER A 34 1.21 -5.16 -24.93
C SER A 34 0.45 -5.08 -23.59
N ASP A 35 -0.79 -5.55 -23.56
CA ASP A 35 -1.56 -5.66 -22.31
C ASP A 35 -1.16 -6.89 -21.51
N LEU A 36 -0.79 -7.99 -22.18
CA LEU A 36 -0.22 -9.17 -21.52
C LEU A 36 1.13 -8.88 -20.85
N ALA A 37 1.96 -8.02 -21.46
CA ALA A 37 3.23 -7.57 -20.89
C ALA A 37 3.08 -6.68 -19.64
N LYS A 38 1.90 -6.06 -19.45
CA LYS A 38 1.57 -5.25 -18.26
C LYS A 38 0.95 -6.07 -17.13
N LEU A 39 0.50 -7.30 -17.41
CA LEU A 39 -0.03 -8.22 -16.42
C LEU A 39 1.13 -9.02 -15.82
N GLY A 40 1.58 -8.61 -14.65
CA GLY A 40 2.51 -9.45 -13.90
C GLY A 40 2.33 -9.35 -12.40
N TYR A 41 2.31 -8.14 -11.86
CA TYR A 41 2.36 -7.94 -10.42
C TYR A 41 1.58 -6.71 -9.97
N LEU A 42 1.07 -6.80 -8.74
CA LEU A 42 0.49 -5.65 -8.07
C LEU A 42 1.54 -4.54 -7.97
N PRO A 43 1.19 -3.27 -8.27
CA PRO A 43 2.11 -2.14 -8.12
C PRO A 43 2.55 -1.94 -6.66
N ASN A 44 1.75 -2.44 -5.71
CA ASN A 44 2.03 -2.39 -4.29
C ASN A 44 2.22 -3.81 -3.77
N GLN A 45 3.35 -4.05 -3.12
CA GLN A 45 3.68 -5.32 -2.49
C GLN A 45 3.51 -5.21 -0.97
N VAL A 46 3.48 -6.37 -0.31
CA VAL A 46 3.54 -6.43 1.15
C VAL A 46 4.88 -5.84 1.61
N VAL A 47 4.81 -4.77 2.39
CA VAL A 47 6.00 -4.10 2.92
C VAL A 47 6.33 -4.73 4.29
N PRO A 48 7.59 -5.15 4.52
CA PRO A 48 7.99 -5.65 5.83
C PRO A 48 7.87 -4.56 6.90
N GLN A 49 7.93 -4.97 8.17
CA GLN A 49 8.02 -4.01 9.29
C GLN A 49 9.25 -3.10 9.13
N ARG A 50 9.09 -1.81 9.41
CA ARG A 50 10.20 -0.85 9.38
C ARG A 50 11.11 -1.02 10.59
N SER A 51 10.54 -1.48 11.70
CA SER A 51 11.24 -1.73 12.96
C SER A 51 10.62 -2.95 13.66
N PRO A 52 11.40 -3.74 14.43
CA PRO A 52 10.85 -4.77 15.30
C PRO A 52 9.94 -4.23 16.42
N PHE A 53 9.98 -2.92 16.69
CA PHE A 53 9.16 -2.24 17.70
C PHE A 53 8.06 -1.42 17.02
N GLU A 54 7.21 -2.09 16.24
CA GLU A 54 6.17 -1.44 15.44
C GLU A 54 4.76 -2.00 15.73
N LEU A 55 3.83 -1.08 16.01
CA LEU A 55 2.39 -1.34 15.96
C LEU A 55 1.82 -0.82 14.64
N LYS A 56 1.24 -1.71 13.85
CA LYS A 56 0.52 -1.36 12.62
C LYS A 56 -0.90 -0.91 12.95
N ARG A 57 -1.46 -0.06 12.08
CA ARG A 57 -2.87 0.31 12.12
C ARG A 57 -3.75 -0.93 12.18
N GLY A 58 -4.83 -0.86 12.95
CA GLY A 58 -5.76 -1.97 13.15
C GLY A 58 -5.40 -2.86 14.34
N SER A 59 -4.20 -2.68 14.93
CA SER A 59 -3.87 -3.31 16.20
C SER A 59 -4.80 -2.81 17.30
N VAL A 60 -5.35 -3.73 18.09
CA VAL A 60 -6.24 -3.41 19.21
C VAL A 60 -5.40 -3.16 20.45
N ILE A 61 -5.66 -2.04 21.13
CA ILE A 61 -5.08 -1.72 22.44
C ILE A 61 -6.19 -1.90 23.49
N PRO A 62 -6.22 -3.03 24.20
CA PRO A 62 -7.25 -3.34 25.18
C PRO A 62 -7.06 -2.51 26.45
N ALA A 63 -8.10 -1.76 26.82
CA ALA A 63 -8.06 -0.87 27.98
C ALA A 63 -9.41 -0.79 28.68
N THR A 64 -9.37 -0.45 29.97
CA THR A 64 -10.53 -0.17 30.81
C THR A 64 -10.52 1.31 31.19
N LEU A 65 -11.67 1.98 31.09
CA LEU A 65 -11.79 3.38 31.48
C LEU A 65 -11.61 3.53 33.00
N ILE A 66 -10.80 4.51 33.40
CA ILE A 66 -10.63 4.89 34.81
C ILE A 66 -11.72 5.89 35.21
N THR A 67 -12.12 6.76 34.28
CA THR A 67 -13.13 7.80 34.49
C THR A 67 -14.38 7.51 33.65
N GLY A 68 -15.55 7.92 34.15
CA GLY A 68 -16.76 7.97 33.34
C GLY A 68 -16.61 8.92 32.15
N ILE A 69 -17.42 8.70 31.11
CA ILE A 69 -17.49 9.57 29.92
C ILE A 69 -18.82 10.30 29.94
N ASN A 70 -18.77 11.61 29.71
CA ASN A 70 -19.94 12.43 29.41
C ASN A 70 -19.66 13.14 28.08
N SER A 71 -20.50 12.89 27.07
CA SER A 71 -20.32 13.47 25.73
C SER A 71 -20.81 14.91 25.62
N ASP A 72 -21.63 15.39 26.57
CA ASP A 72 -22.19 16.75 26.55
C ASP A 72 -21.19 17.79 27.07
N LEU A 73 -20.18 17.36 27.84
CA LEU A 73 -19.15 18.22 28.39
C LEU A 73 -17.77 17.79 27.87
N PRO A 74 -17.04 18.66 27.15
CA PRO A 74 -15.67 18.39 26.76
C PRO A 74 -14.81 18.07 27.99
N GLY A 75 -14.07 16.96 27.93
CA GLY A 75 -13.30 16.49 29.08
C GLY A 75 -12.17 15.55 28.67
N ARG A 76 -11.21 15.38 29.58
CA ARG A 76 -10.12 14.42 29.39
C ARG A 76 -10.61 13.01 29.74
N ILE A 77 -10.38 12.07 28.84
CA ILE A 77 -10.69 10.66 29.04
C ILE A 77 -9.42 9.94 29.48
N THR A 78 -9.51 9.15 30.54
CA THR A 78 -8.38 8.36 31.04
C THR A 78 -8.74 6.89 31.11
N ALA A 79 -7.83 6.02 30.66
CA ALA A 79 -7.99 4.58 30.67
C ALA A 79 -6.70 3.89 31.10
N GLN A 80 -6.80 2.62 31.50
CA GLN A 80 -5.68 1.77 31.85
C GLN A 80 -5.66 0.55 30.95
N ILE A 81 -4.49 0.24 30.39
CA ILE A 81 -4.31 -0.94 29.55
C ILE A 81 -4.49 -2.20 30.40
N SER A 82 -5.38 -3.08 29.95
CA SER A 82 -5.80 -4.26 30.72
C SER A 82 -4.94 -5.50 30.47
N GLN A 83 -4.17 -5.53 29.38
CA GLN A 83 -3.24 -6.63 29.06
C GLN A 83 -2.02 -6.11 28.26
N HIS A 84 -0.93 -6.86 28.32
CA HIS A 84 0.28 -6.58 27.55
C HIS A 84 0.02 -6.53 26.04
N VAL A 85 0.53 -5.49 25.37
CA VAL A 85 0.41 -5.31 23.91
C VAL A 85 1.77 -5.52 23.26
N TYR A 86 1.82 -6.48 22.34
CA TYR A 86 3.03 -6.89 21.64
C TYR A 86 3.10 -6.33 20.21
N ASP A 87 4.26 -6.46 19.57
CA ASP A 87 4.45 -6.03 18.19
C ASP A 87 3.44 -6.70 17.24
N SER A 88 2.95 -5.92 16.29
CA SER A 88 1.85 -6.35 15.43
C SER A 88 2.24 -7.33 14.34
N ALA A 89 3.53 -7.42 14.01
CA ALA A 89 4.03 -8.27 12.93
C ALA A 89 4.28 -9.71 13.39
N THR A 90 4.78 -9.89 14.60
CA THR A 90 5.22 -11.19 15.14
C THR A 90 4.63 -11.52 16.51
N GLY A 91 4.22 -10.53 17.31
CA GLY A 91 3.66 -10.74 18.64
C GLY A 91 4.67 -11.13 19.72
N HIS A 92 5.97 -10.96 19.46
CA HIS A 92 7.04 -11.42 20.36
C HIS A 92 7.58 -10.32 21.29
N ARG A 93 7.55 -9.06 20.86
CA ARG A 93 8.14 -7.94 21.60
C ARG A 93 7.06 -7.17 22.33
N LEU A 94 7.17 -7.09 23.65
CA LEU A 94 6.27 -6.27 24.46
C LEU A 94 6.52 -4.78 24.15
N LEU A 95 5.51 -4.09 23.61
CA LEU A 95 5.59 -2.67 23.26
C LEU A 95 4.86 -1.79 24.27
N ILE A 96 3.71 -2.23 24.77
CA ILE A 96 2.94 -1.50 25.77
C ILE A 96 2.63 -2.42 26.95
N PRO A 97 3.24 -2.21 28.13
CA PRO A 97 2.96 -3.01 29.31
C PRO A 97 1.51 -2.90 29.80
N GLN A 98 1.02 -3.97 30.41
CA GLN A 98 -0.22 -3.91 31.18
C GLN A 98 -0.09 -2.84 32.28
N GLY A 99 -1.18 -2.11 32.51
CA GLY A 99 -1.23 -1.04 33.50
C GLY A 99 -0.76 0.31 33.00
N THR A 100 -0.23 0.42 31.77
CA THR A 100 0.06 1.71 31.13
C THR A 100 -1.20 2.57 31.08
N ARG A 101 -1.05 3.87 31.38
CA ARG A 101 -2.16 4.84 31.37
C ARG A 101 -2.32 5.48 29.99
N LEU A 102 -3.54 5.44 29.47
CA LEU A 102 -3.96 6.11 28.24
C LEU A 102 -4.67 7.42 28.59
N MET A 103 -4.39 8.46 27.81
CA MET A 103 -4.98 9.79 27.93
C MET A 103 -5.53 10.22 26.58
N GLY A 104 -6.81 10.58 26.53
CA GLY A 104 -7.52 11.06 25.35
C GLY A 104 -8.37 12.30 25.64
N ARG A 105 -9.08 12.78 24.63
CA ARG A 105 -10.00 13.93 24.68
C ARG A 105 -11.14 13.71 23.70
#